data_AF-A0A0R0K722-F1
#
_entry.id   AF-A0A0R0K722-F1
#
_cell.length_a   1.000
_cell.length_b   1.000
_cell.length_c   1.000
_cell.angle_alpha   90.00
_cell.angle_beta   90.00
_cell.angle_gamma   90.00
#
_symmetry.space_group_name_H-M   'P 1'
#
loop_
_entity.id
_entity.type
_entity.pdbx_description
1 polymer ?
#
loop_
_entity_poly.entity_id
_entity_poly.type
_entity_poly.pdbx_seq_one_letter_code
_entity_poly.pdbx_strand_id
1 'polypeptide(L)'
;MTGRDLQRLNGNTSSKVGYMNSEEIRKLSASHQSTSKFTDESILTIQDALMLTANSVRQIVLDVKVGPPFYEKKLAKDVLSIVEKTECSNCLIWAKSDILARDVIKLSSEITVGYIVMRDPSTGARTNLLRMKGAEVVGVYHPLIDEKLMKVLHWRNKKVYAWTVDDAESMQKMLFEHVDAIVTSNPTVLQRLMQDIKTQCLEEGYSLPR
;
A
#
# COMPACT_ATOMS: atom_id res chain seq x y z
N MET A 1 5.54 -0.50 8.49
CA MET A 1 6.65 -1.45 8.62
C MET A 1 7.93 -0.91 7.98
N THR A 2 7.86 -0.04 6.96
CA THR A 2 9.04 0.58 6.28
C THR A 2 10.07 1.30 7.15
N GLY A 3 9.67 2.03 8.20
CA GLY A 3 10.65 2.65 9.11
C GLY A 3 11.54 1.63 9.82
N ARG A 4 11.04 0.41 10.05
CA ARG A 4 11.83 -0.69 10.61
C ARG A 4 12.76 -1.29 9.58
N ASP A 5 12.43 -1.26 8.29
CA ASP A 5 13.27 -1.84 7.25
C ASP A 5 14.57 -1.02 7.12
N LEU A 6 14.49 0.32 7.16
CA LEU A 6 15.68 1.18 7.20
C LEU A 6 16.46 1.08 8.52
N GLN A 7 15.79 0.83 9.65
CA GLN A 7 16.46 0.52 10.92
C GLN A 7 17.19 -0.82 10.89
N ARG A 8 16.60 -1.83 10.22
CA ARG A 8 17.22 -3.14 10.00
C ARG A 8 18.43 -3.01 9.09
N LEU A 9 18.34 -2.17 8.07
CA LEU A 9 19.48 -1.82 7.25
C LEU A 9 20.56 -1.14 8.12
N ASN A 10 20.23 -0.09 8.87
CA ASN A 10 21.26 0.59 9.67
C ASN A 10 21.83 -0.25 10.85
N GLY A 11 21.24 -1.40 11.20
CA GLY A 11 21.56 -2.15 12.42
C GLY A 11 21.26 -1.36 13.72
N ASN A 12 20.72 -0.15 13.60
CA ASN A 12 20.45 0.76 14.69
C ASN A 12 18.94 1.06 14.76
N THR A 13 18.29 0.45 15.74
CA THR A 13 16.84 0.55 15.97
C THR A 13 16.37 1.93 16.41
N SER A 14 17.28 2.81 16.84
CA SER A 14 16.96 4.19 17.24
C SER A 14 16.96 5.18 16.06
N SER A 15 17.56 4.79 14.93
CA SER A 15 17.69 5.67 13.77
C SER A 15 16.32 5.94 13.15
N LYS A 16 16.05 7.21 12.83
CA LYS A 16 14.83 7.61 12.12
C LYS A 16 15.20 8.30 10.82
N VAL A 17 14.65 7.79 9.74
CA VAL A 17 14.92 8.23 8.36
C VAL A 17 14.68 9.72 8.18
N GLY A 18 13.66 10.29 8.82
CA GLY A 18 13.37 11.71 8.68
C GLY A 18 14.38 12.66 9.35
N TYR A 19 15.34 12.15 10.13
CA TYR A 19 16.49 12.93 10.61
C TYR A 19 17.72 12.79 9.71
N MET A 20 17.65 12.00 8.64
CA MET A 20 18.75 11.77 7.72
C MET A 20 18.61 12.65 6.47
N ASN A 21 19.74 13.10 5.93
CA ASN A 21 19.81 13.73 4.61
C ASN A 21 19.97 12.69 3.49
N SER A 22 19.83 13.13 2.24
CA SER A 22 19.92 12.26 1.07
C SER A 22 21.28 11.55 0.93
N GLU A 23 22.38 12.17 1.35
CA GLU A 23 23.70 11.54 1.31
C GLU A 23 23.83 10.43 2.34
N GLU A 24 23.30 10.63 3.55
CA GLU A 24 23.27 9.61 4.60
C GLU A 24 22.43 8.40 4.18
N ILE A 25 21.26 8.63 3.60
CA ILE A 25 20.40 7.56 3.06
C ILE A 25 21.12 6.80 1.93
N ARG A 26 21.81 7.51 1.03
CA ARG A 26 22.58 6.87 -0.05
C ARG A 26 23.73 6.02 0.51
N LYS A 27 24.44 6.49 1.54
CA LYS A 27 25.50 5.74 2.23
C LYS A 27 24.97 4.47 2.90
N LEU A 28 23.79 4.53 3.52
CA LEU A 28 23.14 3.35 4.10
C LEU A 28 22.89 2.28 3.03
N SER A 29 22.45 2.70 1.84
CA SER A 29 22.23 1.80 0.70
C SER A 29 23.51 1.07 0.30
N ALA A 30 24.61 1.82 0.11
CA ALA A 30 25.89 1.26 -0.30
C ALA A 30 26.48 0.27 0.72
N SER A 31 26.26 0.49 2.02
CA SER A 31 26.73 -0.41 3.07
C SER A 31 26.02 -1.78 3.07
N HIS A 32 24.78 -1.86 2.56
CA HIS A 32 24.05 -3.13 2.43
C HIS A 32 24.42 -3.95 1.22
N GLN A 33 24.81 -3.29 0.14
CA GLN A 33 25.22 -3.95 -1.11
C GLN A 33 26.39 -4.92 -0.90
N SER A 34 27.21 -4.74 0.14
CA SER A 34 28.29 -5.69 0.44
C SER A 34 27.81 -7.03 1.00
N THR A 35 26.52 -7.18 1.32
CA THR A 35 25.96 -8.40 1.95
C THR A 35 24.88 -9.09 1.12
N SER A 36 24.31 -8.41 0.11
CA SER A 36 23.24 -8.90 -0.76
C SER A 36 23.79 -9.17 -2.17
N LYS A 37 23.41 -10.29 -2.80
CA LYS A 37 23.80 -10.65 -4.19
C LYS A 37 23.16 -9.76 -5.26
N PHE A 38 22.32 -8.79 -4.89
CA PHE A 38 21.71 -7.86 -5.83
C PHE A 38 22.58 -6.60 -5.97
N THR A 39 23.35 -6.58 -7.06
CA THR A 39 24.18 -5.45 -7.45
C THR A 39 23.27 -4.28 -7.88
N ASP A 40 23.38 -3.15 -7.18
CA ASP A 40 22.77 -1.84 -7.47
C ASP A 40 21.39 -1.50 -6.85
N GLU A 41 21.06 -2.06 -5.69
CA GLU A 41 19.89 -1.60 -4.91
C GLU A 41 20.22 -0.34 -4.09
N SER A 42 20.25 0.82 -4.74
CA SER A 42 20.22 2.10 -4.01
C SER A 42 18.80 2.37 -3.49
N ILE A 43 18.66 2.96 -2.29
CA ILE A 43 17.35 3.41 -1.80
C ILE A 43 16.87 4.52 -2.73
N LEU A 44 15.85 4.22 -3.53
CA LEU A 44 15.29 5.15 -4.49
C LEU A 44 14.51 6.27 -3.80
N THR A 45 14.58 7.46 -4.38
CA THR A 45 13.60 8.49 -4.06
C THR A 45 12.23 8.09 -4.64
N ILE A 46 11.15 8.67 -4.11
CA ILE A 46 9.82 8.46 -4.69
C ILE A 46 9.74 8.93 -6.14
N GLN A 47 10.45 10.00 -6.51
CA GLN A 47 10.49 10.48 -7.89
C GLN A 47 11.14 9.46 -8.81
N ASP A 48 12.30 8.91 -8.43
CA ASP A 48 13.00 7.89 -9.23
C ASP A 48 12.18 6.60 -9.33
N ALA A 49 11.60 6.15 -8.22
CA ALA A 49 10.75 4.96 -8.21
C ALA A 49 9.54 5.12 -9.15
N LEU A 50 8.89 6.29 -9.15
CA LEU A 50 7.76 6.57 -10.04
C LEU A 50 8.20 6.64 -11.50
N MET A 51 9.31 7.32 -11.82
CA MET A 51 9.83 7.37 -13.20
C MET A 51 10.14 5.98 -13.76
N LEU A 52 10.60 5.05 -12.92
CA LEU A 52 10.90 3.68 -13.33
C LEU A 52 9.66 2.79 -13.49
N THR A 53 8.57 3.09 -12.79
CA THR A 53 7.44 2.14 -12.64
C THR A 53 6.12 2.62 -13.23
N ALA A 54 5.89 3.93 -13.36
CA ALA A 54 4.57 4.50 -13.72
C ALA A 54 3.97 3.90 -14.98
N ASN A 55 4.80 3.65 -16.01
CA ASN A 55 4.35 3.12 -17.30
C ASN A 55 4.39 1.59 -17.42
N SER A 56 4.83 0.89 -16.37
CA SER A 56 5.07 -0.56 -16.39
C SER A 56 4.00 -1.35 -15.62
N VAL A 57 3.18 -0.67 -14.83
CA VAL A 57 2.17 -1.29 -13.98
C VAL A 57 0.80 -0.64 -14.16
N ARG A 58 -0.25 -1.40 -13.87
CA ARG A 58 -1.63 -0.90 -13.98
C ARG A 58 -1.95 0.18 -12.95
N GLN A 59 -1.43 0.05 -11.74
CA GLN A 59 -1.68 0.97 -10.65
C GLN A 59 -0.50 0.97 -9.69
N ILE A 60 -0.11 2.15 -9.22
CA ILE A 60 0.88 2.32 -8.15
C ILE A 60 0.16 2.72 -6.89
N VAL A 61 0.46 2.03 -5.78
CA VAL A 61 -0.07 2.37 -4.47
C VAL A 61 1.03 3.03 -3.63
N LEU A 62 0.92 4.34 -3.42
CA LEU A 62 1.84 5.11 -2.59
C LEU A 62 1.39 5.06 -1.12
N ASP A 63 2.00 4.15 -0.35
CA ASP A 63 1.82 4.04 1.11
C ASP A 63 2.63 5.07 1.88
N VAL A 64 2.04 6.26 2.05
CA VAL A 64 2.74 7.38 2.67
C VAL A 64 2.82 7.20 4.18
N LYS A 65 4.06 7.21 4.68
CA LYS A 65 4.35 7.12 6.12
C LYS A 65 4.69 8.48 6.69
N VAL A 66 4.11 8.75 7.85
CA VAL A 66 4.36 9.95 8.64
C VAL A 66 5.46 9.65 9.67
N GLY A 67 6.40 10.57 9.83
CA GLY A 67 7.48 10.47 10.81
C GLY A 67 8.12 11.82 11.13
N PRO A 68 8.95 11.88 12.19
CA PRO A 68 9.63 13.12 12.57
C PRO A 68 10.67 13.57 11.53
N PRO A 69 11.12 14.84 11.56
CA PRO A 69 10.69 15.89 12.49
C PRO A 69 9.39 16.57 12.07
N PHE A 70 8.98 16.43 10.81
CA PHE A 70 7.90 17.24 10.25
C PHE A 70 6.52 16.60 10.37
N TYR A 71 6.43 15.28 10.58
CA TYR A 71 5.17 14.55 10.63
C TYR A 71 4.31 14.86 9.39
N GLU A 72 3.04 15.23 9.54
CA GLU A 72 2.16 15.58 8.41
C GLU A 72 2.47 16.95 7.78
N LYS A 73 3.30 17.79 8.41
CA LYS A 73 3.51 19.17 7.99
C LYS A 73 4.04 19.21 6.55
N LYS A 74 3.22 19.75 5.64
CA LYS A 74 3.47 19.88 4.18
C LYS A 74 3.55 18.56 3.41
N LEU A 75 3.53 17.41 4.08
CA LEU A 75 3.75 16.11 3.44
C LEU A 75 2.76 15.81 2.30
N ALA A 76 1.48 16.15 2.45
CA ALA A 76 0.50 16.00 1.37
C ALA A 76 0.87 16.80 0.12
N LYS A 77 1.32 18.05 0.29
CA LYS A 77 1.73 18.92 -0.83
C LYS A 77 2.99 18.39 -1.51
N ASP A 78 3.96 17.92 -0.72
CA ASP A 78 5.21 17.39 -1.24
C ASP A 78 4.98 16.13 -2.07
N VAL A 79 4.15 15.20 -1.59
CA VAL A 79 3.78 13.98 -2.33
C VAL A 79 3.01 14.32 -3.60
N LEU A 80 2.01 15.20 -3.52
CA LEU A 80 1.23 15.63 -4.69
C LEU A 80 2.11 16.28 -5.76
N SER A 81 3.05 17.14 -5.36
CA SER A 81 3.98 17.78 -6.30
C SER A 81 4.84 16.75 -7.04
N ILE A 82 5.27 15.68 -6.37
CA ILE A 82 6.07 14.63 -7.02
C ILE A 82 5.20 13.82 -7.98
N VAL A 83 4.00 13.41 -7.55
CA VAL A 83 3.04 12.68 -8.41
C VAL A 83 2.75 13.47 -9.69
N GLU A 84 2.48 14.77 -9.58
CA GLU A 84 2.25 15.66 -10.72
C GLU A 84 3.47 15.78 -11.63
N LYS A 85 4.66 16.03 -11.07
CA LYS A 85 5.93 16.12 -11.84
C LYS A 85 6.28 14.83 -12.58
N THR A 86 5.89 13.68 -12.04
CA THR A 86 6.13 12.37 -12.66
C THR A 86 4.98 11.92 -13.56
N GLU A 87 3.94 12.74 -13.71
CA GLU A 87 2.73 12.43 -14.49
C GLU A 87 2.12 11.06 -14.13
N CYS A 88 2.20 10.67 -12.86
CA CYS A 88 1.72 9.36 -12.39
C CYS A 88 0.19 9.33 -12.30
N SER A 89 -0.46 9.21 -13.45
CA SER A 89 -1.93 9.15 -13.60
C SER A 89 -2.57 7.89 -12.99
N ASN A 90 -1.79 6.83 -12.81
CA ASN A 90 -2.22 5.57 -12.19
C ASN A 90 -1.85 5.48 -10.70
N CYS A 91 -1.47 6.58 -10.06
CA CYS A 91 -1.14 6.61 -8.64
C CYS A 91 -2.41 6.67 -7.76
N LEU A 92 -2.48 5.76 -6.79
CA LEU A 92 -3.35 5.81 -5.62
C LEU A 92 -2.50 6.26 -4.42
N ILE A 93 -2.91 7.29 -3.69
CA ILE A 93 -2.25 7.68 -2.45
C ILE A 93 -3.07 7.16 -1.27
N TRP A 94 -2.44 6.43 -0.36
CA TRP A 94 -3.09 6.06 0.91
C TRP A 94 -2.15 6.21 2.10
N ALA A 95 -2.72 6.31 3.29
CA ALA A 95 -1.95 6.46 4.51
C ALA A 95 -2.68 5.90 5.72
N LYS A 96 -1.90 5.51 6.72
CA LYS A 96 -2.43 5.25 8.07
C LYS A 96 -2.90 6.54 8.76
N SER A 97 -2.25 7.67 8.48
CA SER A 97 -2.65 8.96 9.05
C SER A 97 -3.89 9.49 8.33
N ASP A 98 -4.99 9.57 9.08
CA ASP A 98 -6.23 10.18 8.60
C ASP A 98 -6.06 11.67 8.25
N ILE A 99 -5.16 12.37 8.96
CA ILE A 99 -4.86 13.78 8.69
C ILE A 99 -4.26 13.89 7.30
N LEU A 100 -3.25 13.08 7.00
CA LEU A 100 -2.59 13.09 5.70
C LEU A 100 -3.55 12.76 4.56
N ALA A 101 -4.35 11.69 4.70
CA ALA A 101 -5.31 11.31 3.67
C ALA A 101 -6.37 12.40 3.44
N ARG A 102 -6.86 13.08 4.50
CA ARG A 102 -7.78 14.22 4.38
C ARG A 102 -7.14 15.43 3.72
N ASP A 103 -5.87 15.71 4.01
CA ASP A 103 -5.14 16.81 3.39
C ASP A 103 -4.97 16.57 1.88
N VAL A 104 -4.67 15.33 1.46
CA VAL A 104 -4.60 14.97 0.03
C VAL A 104 -5.96 15.18 -0.65
N ILE A 105 -7.05 14.68 -0.07
CA ILE A 105 -8.42 14.88 -0.59
C ILE A 105 -8.78 16.37 -0.70
N LYS A 106 -8.32 17.19 0.24
CA LYS A 106 -8.60 18.63 0.24
C LYS A 106 -7.80 19.37 -0.85
N LEU A 107 -6.60 18.89 -1.16
CA LEU A 107 -5.67 19.54 -2.08
C LEU A 107 -5.80 19.08 -3.53
N SER A 108 -6.33 17.89 -3.78
CA SER A 108 -6.51 17.34 -5.13
C SER A 108 -7.80 16.54 -5.24
N SER A 109 -8.58 16.81 -6.29
CA SER A 109 -9.76 16.03 -6.70
C SER A 109 -9.45 14.90 -7.67
N GLU A 110 -8.28 14.94 -8.32
CA GLU A 110 -7.93 14.04 -9.42
C GLU A 110 -7.31 12.73 -8.94
N ILE A 111 -6.61 12.76 -7.81
CA ILE A 111 -5.89 11.60 -7.30
C ILE A 111 -6.81 10.76 -6.41
N THR A 112 -6.90 9.48 -6.73
CA THR A 112 -7.59 8.51 -5.89
C THR A 112 -6.89 8.43 -4.53
N VAL A 113 -7.68 8.55 -3.45
CA VAL A 113 -7.18 8.46 -2.08
C VAL A 113 -7.73 7.22 -1.39
N GLY A 114 -6.88 6.57 -0.58
CA GLY A 114 -7.26 5.50 0.32
C GLY A 114 -6.92 5.76 1.78
N TYR A 115 -7.59 5.04 2.67
CA TYR A 115 -7.27 5.03 4.10
C TYR A 115 -7.22 3.61 4.65
N ILE A 116 -6.57 3.47 5.80
CA ILE A 116 -6.37 2.17 6.45
C ILE A 116 -7.46 1.88 7.48
N VAL A 117 -7.98 0.66 7.49
CA VAL A 117 -8.82 0.09 8.54
C VAL A 117 -8.05 -1.06 9.18
N MET A 118 -7.89 -0.98 10.49
CA MET A 118 -7.26 -2.03 11.27
C MET A 118 -7.90 -2.11 12.65
N ARG A 119 -7.53 -3.14 13.40
CA ARG A 119 -7.78 -3.20 14.83
C ARG A 119 -6.68 -2.43 15.53
N ASP A 120 -7.07 -1.47 16.35
CA ASP A 120 -6.11 -0.77 17.19
C ASP A 120 -5.50 -1.77 18.19
N PRO A 121 -4.17 -1.93 18.23
CA PRO A 121 -3.53 -2.93 19.09
C PRO A 121 -3.70 -2.64 20.59
N SER A 122 -3.92 -1.39 20.97
CA SER A 122 -4.00 -0.97 22.38
C SER A 122 -5.41 -1.08 22.94
N THR A 123 -6.43 -0.83 22.12
CA THR A 123 -7.83 -0.79 22.55
C THR A 123 -8.64 -1.98 22.03
N GLY A 124 -8.12 -2.71 21.04
CA GLY A 124 -8.86 -3.76 20.34
C GLY A 124 -10.02 -3.23 19.47
N ALA A 125 -10.22 -1.90 19.42
CA ALA A 125 -11.27 -1.27 18.66
C ALA A 125 -10.95 -1.27 17.16
N ARG A 126 -11.95 -1.59 16.34
CA ARG A 126 -11.81 -1.45 14.88
C ARG A 126 -12.03 0.01 14.49
N THR A 127 -11.17 0.54 13.64
CA THR A 127 -11.40 1.85 13.02
C THR A 127 -12.73 1.87 12.27
N ASN A 128 -13.47 2.99 12.32
CA ASN A 128 -14.74 3.11 11.61
C ASN A 128 -14.53 2.92 10.08
N LEU A 129 -15.33 2.00 9.51
CA LEU A 129 -15.26 1.57 8.12
C LEU A 129 -15.50 2.70 7.12
N LEU A 130 -16.35 3.69 7.44
CA LEU A 130 -16.84 4.70 6.49
C LEU A 130 -16.51 6.15 6.92
N ARG A 131 -15.43 6.33 7.69
CA ARG A 131 -15.08 7.63 8.30
C ARG A 131 -14.59 8.71 7.34
N MET A 132 -14.30 8.36 6.08
CA MET A 132 -13.70 9.26 5.10
C MET A 132 -14.47 9.17 3.77
N LYS A 133 -15.46 10.06 3.60
CA LYS A 133 -16.35 10.07 2.44
C LYS A 133 -15.60 10.22 1.12
N GLY A 134 -14.60 11.11 1.07
CA GLY A 134 -13.85 11.46 -0.14
C GLY A 134 -12.75 10.47 -0.55
N ALA A 135 -12.49 9.41 0.22
CA ALA A 135 -11.54 8.38 -0.18
C ALA A 135 -12.27 7.24 -0.89
N GLU A 136 -11.73 6.73 -1.98
CA GLU A 136 -12.36 5.69 -2.80
C GLU A 136 -11.88 4.28 -2.45
N VAL A 137 -10.69 4.15 -1.86
CA VAL A 137 -10.08 2.86 -1.48
C VAL A 137 -10.02 2.71 0.03
N VAL A 138 -10.26 1.51 0.52
CA VAL A 138 -10.09 1.15 1.93
C VAL A 138 -9.09 0.00 2.02
N GLY A 139 -7.92 0.28 2.58
CA GLY A 139 -6.94 -0.74 2.92
C GLY A 139 -7.33 -1.43 4.23
N VAL A 140 -7.85 -2.65 4.18
CA VAL A 140 -8.36 -3.37 5.36
C VAL A 140 -7.39 -4.47 5.79
N TYR A 141 -7.08 -4.51 7.09
CA TYR A 141 -6.33 -5.62 7.67
C TYR A 141 -7.10 -6.93 7.46
N HIS A 142 -6.52 -7.86 6.71
CA HIS A 142 -7.25 -8.99 6.12
C HIS A 142 -8.05 -9.86 7.11
N PRO A 143 -7.65 -10.07 8.38
CA PRO A 143 -8.45 -10.85 9.33
C PRO A 143 -9.78 -10.19 9.71
N LEU A 144 -9.95 -8.90 9.42
CA LEU A 144 -11.21 -8.20 9.63
C LEU A 144 -12.19 -8.37 8.47
N ILE A 145 -11.75 -8.91 7.33
CA ILE A 145 -12.57 -9.03 6.13
C ILE A 145 -13.50 -10.24 6.26
N ASP A 146 -14.78 -9.95 6.06
CA ASP A 146 -15.91 -10.87 5.97
C ASP A 146 -16.97 -10.30 5.01
N GLU A 147 -17.93 -11.14 4.61
CA GLU A 147 -19.00 -10.77 3.69
C GLU A 147 -19.76 -9.49 4.13
N LYS A 148 -19.96 -9.31 5.45
CA LYS A 148 -20.68 -8.16 5.99
C LYS A 148 -19.89 -6.87 5.80
N LEU A 149 -18.60 -6.88 6.07
CA LEU A 149 -17.71 -5.75 5.84
C LEU A 149 -17.65 -5.40 4.35
N MET A 150 -17.51 -6.42 3.49
CA MET A 150 -17.47 -6.25 2.04
C MET A 150 -18.75 -5.59 1.53
N LYS A 151 -19.93 -6.10 1.92
CA LYS A 151 -21.23 -5.50 1.58
C LYS A 151 -21.32 -4.03 2.01
N VAL A 152 -20.87 -3.68 3.22
CA VAL A 152 -20.93 -2.29 3.71
C VAL A 152 -20.04 -1.35 2.90
N LEU A 153 -18.82 -1.77 2.55
CA LEU A 153 -17.87 -0.94 1.80
C LEU A 153 -18.26 -0.81 0.33
N HIS A 154 -18.59 -1.92 -0.34
CA HIS A 154 -19.05 -1.92 -1.73
C HIS A 154 -20.36 -1.16 -1.91
N TRP A 155 -21.32 -1.27 -0.96
CA TRP A 155 -22.56 -0.48 -0.97
C TRP A 155 -22.29 1.04 -0.96
N ARG A 156 -21.14 1.47 -0.45
CA ARG A 156 -20.71 2.88 -0.45
C ARG A 156 -19.69 3.19 -1.54
N ASN A 157 -19.65 2.37 -2.59
CA ASN A 157 -18.73 2.48 -3.74
C ASN A 157 -17.26 2.61 -3.29
N LYS A 158 -16.87 1.85 -2.27
CA LYS A 158 -15.48 1.77 -1.81
C LYS A 158 -14.83 0.51 -2.34
N LYS A 159 -13.65 0.61 -2.95
CA LYS A 159 -12.81 -0.55 -3.27
C LYS A 159 -12.10 -1.02 -2.00
N VAL A 160 -11.97 -2.33 -1.82
CA VAL A 160 -11.38 -2.96 -0.63
C VAL A 160 -10.08 -3.65 -0.97
N TYR A 161 -8.98 -3.17 -0.40
CA TYR A 161 -7.64 -3.71 -0.61
C TYR A 161 -7.21 -4.43 0.67
N ALA A 162 -7.07 -5.75 0.62
CA ALA A 162 -6.67 -6.55 1.77
C ALA A 162 -5.16 -6.43 2.02
N TRP A 163 -4.73 -6.23 3.27
CA TRP A 163 -3.30 -6.19 3.63
C TRP A 163 -2.99 -6.85 4.98
N THR A 164 -1.76 -7.32 5.22
CA THR A 164 -0.91 -8.00 4.22
C THR A 164 -1.29 -9.47 4.24
N VAL A 165 -1.46 -10.10 3.08
CA VAL A 165 -1.94 -11.48 2.96
C VAL A 165 -0.81 -12.34 2.39
N ASP A 166 -0.20 -13.17 3.22
CA ASP A 166 1.04 -13.88 2.85
C ASP A 166 0.90 -15.40 2.84
N ASP A 167 -0.16 -15.94 3.45
CA ASP A 167 -0.50 -17.37 3.42
C ASP A 167 -1.60 -17.68 2.40
N ALA A 168 -1.53 -18.88 1.82
CA ALA A 168 -2.41 -19.30 0.74
C ALA A 168 -3.89 -19.42 1.17
N GLU A 169 -4.15 -19.84 2.41
CA GLU A 169 -5.51 -19.97 2.95
C GLU A 169 -6.19 -18.59 3.02
N SER A 170 -5.50 -17.60 3.60
CA SER A 170 -6.03 -16.23 3.65
C SER A 170 -6.14 -15.61 2.27
N MET A 171 -5.23 -15.89 1.33
CA MET A 171 -5.37 -15.46 -0.08
C MET A 171 -6.64 -16.01 -0.71
N GLN A 172 -6.90 -17.32 -0.59
CA GLN A 172 -8.12 -17.96 -1.09
C GLN A 172 -9.37 -17.34 -0.47
N LYS A 173 -9.35 -17.12 0.85
CA LYS A 173 -10.46 -16.43 1.55
C LYS A 173 -10.68 -15.03 0.97
N MET A 174 -9.63 -14.24 0.75
CA MET A 174 -9.79 -12.89 0.19
C MET A 174 -10.35 -12.91 -1.24
N LEU A 175 -9.95 -13.87 -2.07
CA LEU A 175 -10.52 -14.06 -3.41
C LEU A 175 -12.01 -14.44 -3.34
N PHE A 176 -12.39 -15.32 -2.41
CA PHE A 176 -13.77 -15.71 -2.18
C PHE A 176 -14.64 -14.55 -1.65
N GLU A 177 -14.10 -13.72 -0.77
CA GLU A 177 -14.76 -12.51 -0.26
C GLU A 177 -14.81 -11.36 -1.30
N HIS A 178 -14.29 -11.58 -2.51
CA HIS A 178 -14.29 -10.64 -3.63
C HIS A 178 -13.65 -9.29 -3.31
N VAL A 179 -12.49 -9.30 -2.63
CA VAL A 179 -11.68 -8.08 -2.46
C VAL A 179 -11.20 -7.54 -3.81
N ASP A 180 -11.07 -6.23 -3.92
CA ASP A 180 -10.65 -5.56 -5.16
C ASP A 180 -9.14 -5.66 -5.42
N ALA A 181 -8.35 -5.82 -4.35
CA ALA A 181 -6.91 -6.09 -4.45
C ALA A 181 -6.38 -6.80 -3.19
N ILE A 182 -5.26 -7.50 -3.35
CA ILE A 182 -4.52 -8.15 -2.26
C ILE A 182 -3.10 -7.61 -2.23
N VAL A 183 -2.69 -7.01 -1.12
CA VAL A 183 -1.30 -6.64 -0.83
C VAL A 183 -0.60 -7.84 -0.21
N THR A 184 0.46 -8.33 -0.86
CA THR A 184 1.19 -9.54 -0.47
C THR A 184 2.70 -9.40 -0.69
N SER A 185 3.48 -10.06 0.14
CA SER A 185 4.91 -10.32 -0.08
C SER A 185 5.16 -11.53 -0.99
N ASN A 186 4.12 -12.34 -1.31
CA ASN A 186 4.21 -13.58 -2.09
C ASN A 186 3.38 -13.51 -3.40
N PRO A 187 3.65 -12.56 -4.32
CA PRO A 187 2.82 -12.36 -5.52
C PRO A 187 2.74 -13.59 -6.44
N THR A 188 3.80 -14.40 -6.53
CA THR A 188 3.80 -15.63 -7.33
C THR A 188 2.80 -16.67 -6.81
N VAL A 189 2.66 -16.79 -5.49
CA VAL A 189 1.69 -17.71 -4.87
C VAL A 189 0.28 -17.24 -5.18
N LEU A 190 0.02 -15.94 -5.02
CA LEU A 190 -1.28 -15.35 -5.33
C LEU A 190 -1.66 -15.56 -6.81
N GLN A 191 -0.73 -15.29 -7.73
CA GLN A 191 -0.97 -15.50 -9.17
C GLN A 191 -1.31 -16.95 -9.51
N ARG A 192 -0.59 -17.91 -8.90
CA ARG A 192 -0.89 -19.33 -9.07
C ARG A 192 -2.29 -19.67 -8.57
N LEU A 193 -2.65 -19.24 -7.35
CA LEU A 193 -3.98 -19.48 -6.79
C LEU A 193 -5.10 -18.92 -7.68
N MET A 194 -4.93 -17.70 -8.21
CA MET A 194 -5.89 -17.10 -9.13
C MET A 194 -6.04 -17.91 -10.42
N GLN A 195 -4.94 -18.44 -10.96
CA GLN A 195 -4.94 -19.26 -12.16
C GLN A 195 -5.57 -20.64 -11.91
N ASP A 196 -5.31 -21.25 -10.76
CA ASP A 196 -5.87 -22.53 -10.37
C ASP A 196 -7.39 -22.42 -10.20
N ILE A 197 -7.88 -21.41 -9.47
CA ILE A 197 -9.31 -21.13 -9.32
C ILE A 197 -9.97 -20.91 -10.68
N LYS A 198 -9.35 -20.10 -11.54
CA LYS A 198 -9.84 -19.85 -12.90
C LYS A 198 -9.94 -21.15 -13.72
N THR A 199 -8.95 -22.02 -13.61
CA THR A 199 -8.92 -23.30 -14.33
C THR A 199 -10.04 -24.22 -13.83
N GLN A 200 -10.19 -24.34 -12.51
CA GLN A 200 -11.27 -25.13 -11.90
C GLN A 200 -12.66 -24.65 -12.34
N CYS A 201 -12.92 -23.33 -12.33
CA CYS A 201 -14.21 -22.80 -12.79
C CYS A 201 -14.51 -23.16 -14.26
N LEU A 202 -13.49 -23.12 -15.13
CA LEU A 202 -13.66 -23.48 -16.55
C LEU A 202 -13.93 -24.98 -16.72
N GLU A 203 -13.25 -25.83 -15.94
CA GLU A 203 -13.46 -27.29 -15.95
C GLU A 203 -14.86 -27.68 -15.45
N GLU A 204 -15.41 -26.92 -14.50
CA GLU A 204 -16.79 -27.06 -14.00
C GLU A 204 -17.84 -26.45 -14.95
N GLY A 205 -17.43 -25.88 -16.08
CA GLY A 205 -18.32 -25.35 -17.12
C GLY A 205 -18.80 -23.91 -16.88
N TYR A 206 -18.26 -23.21 -15.90
CA TYR A 206 -18.55 -21.78 -15.71
C TYR A 206 -17.82 -20.93 -16.74
N SER A 207 -18.45 -19.83 -17.15
CA SER A 207 -17.80 -18.82 -17.99
C SER A 207 -17.23 -17.70 -17.12
N LEU A 208 -16.05 -17.19 -17.50
CA LEU A 208 -15.46 -16.04 -16.83
C LEU A 208 -16.21 -14.76 -17.20
N PRO A 209 -16.38 -13.81 -16.26
CA PRO A 209 -16.89 -12.49 -16.59
C PRO A 209 -16.05 -11.86 -17.71
N ARG A 210 -16.73 -11.31 -18.72
CA ARG A 210 -16.07 -10.57 -19.82
C ARG A 210 -15.47 -9.26 -19.34
#